data_AF-L0A6D6-F1
#
_entry.id   AF-L0A6D6-F1
#
_cell.length_a   1.000
_cell.length_b   1.000
_cell.length_c   1.000
_cell.angle_alpha   90.00
_cell.angle_beta   90.00
_cell.angle_gamma   90.00
#
_symmetry.space_group_name_H-M   'P 1'
#
loop_
_entity.id
_entity.type
_entity.pdbx_description
1 polymer ?
#
loop_
_entity_poly.entity_id
_entity_poly.type
_entity_poly.pdbx_seq_one_letter_code
_entity_poly.pdbx_strand_id
1 'polypeptide(L)'
;MTHRLALFLLALPLTACGTIPLPAQSVNLDLEVPVPPLIEPSSMVLYLETDAFKGQTIPGTITLQRLEMEALYSGAPGERELTVYLRETLPNCPSYQGVYACEDAAGGVQIAKDILVAGVAKRITLNGGKGSILDRVAHTGKGYFGLSLSKGPRTGFTDKLRLNKATAYPAL
;
A
#
# COMPACT_ATOMS: atom_id res chain seq x y z
N MET A 1 -4.17 60.77 -49.74
CA MET A 1 -5.06 60.11 -48.77
C MET A 1 -4.40 58.83 -48.31
N THR A 2 -3.89 58.85 -47.09
CA THR A 2 -3.12 57.76 -46.46
C THR A 2 -4.07 56.91 -45.62
N HIS A 3 -4.11 55.60 -45.85
CA HIS A 3 -4.78 54.64 -44.94
C HIS A 3 -3.71 53.72 -44.36
N ARG A 4 -3.41 53.94 -43.08
CA ARG A 4 -2.53 53.10 -42.26
C ARG A 4 -3.33 51.87 -41.82
N LEU A 5 -3.00 50.69 -42.35
CA LEU A 5 -3.48 49.43 -41.78
C LEU A 5 -2.76 49.19 -40.44
N ALA A 6 -3.53 49.20 -39.35
CA ALA A 6 -3.04 48.82 -38.03
C ALA A 6 -3.02 47.29 -37.91
N LEU A 7 -1.82 46.72 -37.85
CA LEU A 7 -1.57 45.30 -37.60
C LEU A 7 -1.72 45.04 -36.09
N PHE A 8 -2.89 44.57 -35.65
CA PHE A 8 -3.08 44.09 -34.28
C PHE A 8 -2.42 42.71 -34.15
N LEU A 9 -1.21 42.66 -33.57
CA LEU A 9 -0.61 41.42 -33.10
C LEU A 9 -1.46 40.87 -31.94
N LEU A 10 -2.22 39.81 -32.19
CA LEU A 10 -2.76 38.96 -31.13
C LEU A 10 -1.60 38.18 -30.50
N ALA A 11 -1.12 38.64 -29.35
CA ALA A 11 -0.30 37.83 -28.46
C ALA A 11 -1.21 36.81 -27.75
N LEU A 12 -1.21 35.55 -28.20
CA LEU A 12 -1.81 34.45 -27.44
C LEU A 12 -0.90 34.14 -26.23
N PRO A 13 -1.38 34.23 -24.98
CA PRO A 13 -0.62 33.71 -23.85
C PRO A 13 -0.70 32.17 -23.86
N LEU A 14 0.37 31.50 -24.26
CA LEU A 14 0.59 30.05 -24.09
C LEU A 14 0.92 29.70 -22.63
N THR A 15 0.25 30.30 -21.65
CA THR A 15 0.45 30.00 -20.23
C THR A 15 -0.56 28.96 -19.76
N ALA A 16 -0.38 27.72 -20.22
CA ALA A 16 -0.96 26.56 -19.57
C ALA A 16 -0.10 25.31 -19.81
N CYS A 17 1.18 25.36 -19.40
CA CYS A 17 1.90 24.14 -19.05
C CYS A 17 1.31 23.62 -17.73
N GLY A 18 0.06 23.16 -17.76
CA GLY A 18 -0.54 22.43 -16.67
C GLY A 18 0.13 21.06 -16.60
N THR A 19 0.63 20.67 -15.43
CA THR A 19 1.07 19.30 -15.19
C THR A 19 -0.13 18.37 -15.39
N ILE A 20 -0.08 17.51 -16.41
CA ILE A 20 -1.13 16.51 -16.63
C ILE A 20 -0.96 15.46 -15.53
N PRO A 21 -1.94 15.29 -14.62
CA PRO A 21 -1.85 14.25 -13.59
C PRO A 21 -1.85 12.88 -14.28
N LEU A 22 -0.91 12.02 -13.89
CA LEU A 22 -0.88 10.65 -14.36
C LEU A 22 -2.12 9.91 -13.87
N PRO A 23 -2.77 9.09 -14.72
CA PRO A 23 -3.94 8.33 -14.30
C PRO A 23 -3.57 7.29 -13.24
N ALA A 24 -4.50 7.03 -12.32
CA ALA A 24 -4.37 5.92 -11.38
C ALA A 24 -4.35 4.59 -12.14
N GLN A 25 -3.57 3.63 -11.65
CA GLN A 25 -3.38 2.34 -12.29
C GLN A 25 -3.83 1.22 -11.36
N SER A 26 -4.60 0.27 -11.89
CA SER A 26 -4.89 -0.95 -11.14
C SER A 26 -3.63 -1.81 -11.08
N VAL A 27 -3.30 -2.31 -9.88
CA VAL A 27 -2.17 -3.20 -9.65
C VAL A 27 -2.70 -4.55 -9.20
N ASN A 28 -2.17 -5.63 -9.77
CA ASN A 28 -2.57 -6.98 -9.40
C ASN A 28 -1.87 -7.41 -8.10
N LEU A 29 -2.37 -6.90 -6.98
CA LEU A 29 -2.01 -7.32 -5.64
C LEU A 29 -3.22 -7.97 -4.99
N ASP A 30 -3.09 -9.26 -4.66
CA ASP A 30 -4.05 -10.01 -3.87
C ASP A 30 -3.26 -10.80 -2.82
N LEU A 31 -3.37 -10.34 -1.58
CA LEU A 31 -2.61 -10.83 -0.45
C LEU A 31 -3.60 -11.42 0.54
N GLU A 32 -3.43 -12.69 0.89
CA GLU A 32 -4.17 -13.34 1.96
C GLU A 32 -3.17 -13.80 3.02
N VAL A 33 -3.42 -13.39 4.26
CA VAL A 33 -2.58 -13.72 5.42
C VAL A 33 -3.42 -14.54 6.39
N PRO A 34 -3.04 -15.79 6.70
CA PRO A 34 -3.60 -16.51 7.83
C PRO A 34 -3.18 -15.81 9.12
N VAL A 35 -4.13 -15.60 10.01
CA VAL A 35 -3.88 -14.98 11.31
C VAL A 35 -3.78 -16.10 12.34
N PRO A 36 -2.62 -16.33 12.97
CA PRO A 36 -2.50 -17.34 14.00
C PRO A 36 -3.40 -17.00 15.20
N PRO A 37 -3.84 -18.00 15.97
CA PRO A 37 -4.58 -17.76 17.21
C PRO A 37 -3.67 -17.06 18.22
N LEU A 38 -4.01 -15.84 18.57
CA LEU A 38 -3.30 -15.03 19.55
C LEU A 38 -4.09 -15.08 20.86
N ILE A 39 -3.43 -15.61 21.90
CA ILE A 39 -4.00 -15.76 23.25
C ILE A 39 -4.10 -14.38 23.94
N GLU A 40 -3.27 -13.43 23.53
CA GLU A 40 -3.20 -12.06 24.03
C GLU A 40 -2.96 -11.06 22.89
N PRO A 41 -3.26 -9.76 23.07
CA PRO A 41 -2.87 -8.72 22.11
C PRO A 41 -1.34 -8.72 21.97
N SER A 42 -0.85 -9.38 20.92
CA SER A 42 0.57 -9.53 20.65
C SER A 42 1.07 -8.38 19.77
N SER A 43 2.30 -7.93 19.98
CA SER A 43 3.00 -7.06 19.04
C SER A 43 3.51 -7.78 17.79
N MET A 44 2.99 -8.98 17.50
CA MET A 44 3.43 -9.77 16.35
C MET A 44 3.06 -9.10 15.03
N VAL A 45 4.02 -9.13 14.11
CA VAL A 45 3.83 -8.76 12.71
C VAL A 45 4.02 -10.01 11.85
N LEU A 46 3.00 -10.30 11.04
CA LEU A 46 2.97 -11.43 10.11
C LEU A 46 3.43 -10.96 8.74
N TYR A 47 4.64 -11.31 8.36
CA TYR A 47 5.19 -11.01 7.04
C TYR A 47 4.88 -12.12 6.04
N LEU A 48 4.37 -11.73 4.88
CA LEU A 48 4.20 -12.66 3.76
C LEU A 48 5.55 -13.16 3.25
N GLU A 49 5.65 -14.47 3.01
CA GLU A 49 6.82 -15.08 2.36
C GLU A 49 6.95 -14.67 0.89
N THR A 50 5.82 -14.30 0.27
CA THR A 50 5.74 -13.96 -1.14
C THR A 50 6.08 -12.48 -1.35
N ASP A 51 6.89 -12.23 -2.38
CA ASP A 51 7.09 -10.88 -2.90
C ASP A 51 5.76 -10.36 -3.47
N ALA A 52 5.24 -9.30 -2.86
CA ALA A 52 3.96 -8.73 -3.22
C ALA A 52 3.98 -8.15 -4.64
N PHE A 53 5.11 -7.58 -5.07
CA PHE A 53 5.22 -6.94 -6.39
C PHE A 53 5.48 -7.96 -7.50
N LYS A 54 5.91 -9.19 -7.18
CA LYS A 54 6.15 -10.28 -8.14
C LYS A 54 7.01 -9.85 -9.34
N GLY A 55 8.01 -9.00 -9.09
CA GLY A 55 8.86 -8.43 -10.14
C GLY A 55 8.22 -7.33 -11.00
N GLN A 56 6.99 -6.89 -10.71
CA GLN A 56 6.37 -5.75 -11.38
C GLN A 56 7.05 -4.46 -10.90
N THR A 57 7.70 -3.75 -11.82
CA THR A 57 8.43 -2.51 -11.54
C THR A 57 7.70 -1.30 -12.06
N ILE A 58 7.69 -0.22 -11.28
CA ILE A 58 7.31 1.12 -11.77
C ILE A 58 8.54 1.77 -12.43
N PRO A 59 8.40 2.48 -13.57
CA PRO A 59 9.49 3.26 -14.14
C PRO A 59 10.03 4.30 -13.16
N GLY A 60 11.35 4.46 -13.08
CA GLY A 60 11.98 5.41 -12.13
C GLY A 60 11.66 6.89 -12.35
N THR A 61 11.05 7.24 -13.49
CA THR A 61 10.50 8.58 -13.76
C THR A 61 9.14 8.82 -13.09
N ILE A 62 8.53 7.80 -12.48
CA ILE A 62 7.22 7.86 -11.85
C ILE A 62 7.39 7.58 -10.36
N THR A 63 6.96 8.50 -9.52
CA THR A 63 6.94 8.32 -8.07
C THR A 63 5.62 7.69 -7.65
N LEU A 64 5.64 6.64 -6.84
CA LEU A 64 4.43 6.08 -6.24
C LEU A 64 4.04 6.89 -5.00
N GLN A 65 3.04 7.77 -5.11
CA GLN A 65 2.62 8.61 -3.98
C GLN A 65 1.84 7.83 -2.92
N ARG A 66 0.96 6.94 -3.36
CA ARG A 66 0.11 6.15 -2.47
C ARG A 66 -0.47 4.95 -3.21
N LEU A 67 -0.83 3.94 -2.44
CA LEU A 67 -1.50 2.73 -2.93
C LEU A 67 -2.78 2.55 -2.10
N GLU A 68 -3.94 2.58 -2.74
CA GLU A 68 -5.21 2.23 -2.09
C GLU A 68 -5.46 0.74 -2.24
N MET A 69 -5.98 0.09 -1.21
CA MET A 69 -6.37 -1.32 -1.22
C MET A 69 -7.67 -1.52 -0.45
N GLU A 70 -8.38 -2.59 -0.75
CA GLU A 70 -9.49 -3.07 0.08
C GLU A 70 -8.96 -4.09 1.08
N ALA A 71 -9.18 -3.84 2.36
CA ALA A 71 -8.85 -4.71 3.48
C ALA A 71 -10.11 -5.39 4.01
N LEU A 72 -10.06 -6.71 4.20
CA LEU A 72 -11.13 -7.49 4.79
C LEU A 72 -10.55 -8.43 5.84
N TYR A 73 -10.99 -8.26 7.08
CA TYR A 73 -10.72 -9.22 8.16
C TYR A 73 -11.91 -10.19 8.27
N SER A 74 -11.63 -11.48 8.11
CA SER A 74 -12.59 -12.57 8.26
C SER A 74 -12.17 -13.40 9.46
N GLY A 75 -12.73 -13.09 10.63
CA GLY A 75 -12.36 -13.73 11.89
C GLY A 75 -13.34 -13.41 12.99
N ALA A 76 -12.86 -13.44 14.24
CA ALA A 76 -13.69 -13.15 15.41
C ALA A 76 -14.40 -11.78 15.30
N PRO A 77 -15.68 -11.69 15.73
CA PRO A 77 -16.46 -10.45 15.61
C PRO A 77 -15.87 -9.33 16.47
N GLY A 78 -15.91 -8.10 15.96
CA GLY A 78 -15.44 -6.90 16.65
C GLY A 78 -14.51 -6.04 15.81
N GLU A 79 -14.04 -4.95 16.42
CA GLU A 79 -13.07 -4.04 15.82
C GLU A 79 -11.63 -4.50 16.08
N ARG A 80 -10.76 -4.27 15.10
CA ARG A 80 -9.33 -4.59 15.11
C ARG A 80 -8.52 -3.43 14.59
N GLU A 81 -7.40 -3.11 15.23
CA GLU A 81 -6.45 -2.14 14.70
C GLU A 81 -5.45 -2.87 13.78
N LEU A 82 -5.62 -2.68 12.48
CA LEU A 82 -4.67 -3.11 11.46
C LEU A 82 -3.51 -2.11 11.40
N THR A 83 -2.29 -2.62 11.46
CA THR A 83 -1.08 -1.89 11.05
C THR A 83 -0.39 -2.65 9.92
N VAL A 84 -0.02 -1.93 8.86
CA VAL A 84 0.65 -2.48 7.69
C VAL A 84 2.09 -1.99 7.67
N TYR A 85 3.02 -2.93 7.52
CA TYR A 85 4.45 -2.73 7.41
C TYR A 85 4.96 -3.19 6.05
N LEU A 86 6.10 -2.66 5.64
CA LEU A 86 6.75 -3.03 4.39
C LEU A 86 8.26 -3.18 4.58
N ARG A 87 8.84 -4.16 3.89
CA ARG A 87 10.28 -4.44 3.85
C ARG A 87 10.75 -4.70 2.43
N GLU A 88 12.02 -4.41 2.18
CA GLU A 88 12.74 -4.77 0.93
C GLU A 88 13.25 -6.23 0.96
N THR A 89 13.47 -6.78 2.15
CA THR A 89 14.02 -8.12 2.36
C THR A 89 13.13 -8.95 3.27
N LEU A 90 13.13 -10.27 3.03
CA LEU A 90 12.44 -11.21 3.90
C LEU A 90 12.98 -11.11 5.33
N PRO A 91 12.11 -11.15 6.35
CA PRO A 91 12.54 -11.31 7.73
C PRO A 91 13.22 -12.66 7.98
N ASN A 92 14.04 -12.70 9.02
CA ASN A 92 14.54 -13.93 9.62
C ASN A 92 13.79 -14.17 10.94
N CYS A 93 12.57 -14.69 10.85
CA CYS A 93 11.70 -15.01 11.99
C CYS A 93 11.17 -16.45 11.83
N PRO A 94 10.54 -17.05 12.84
CA PRO A 94 9.84 -18.32 12.67
C PRO A 94 8.77 -18.21 11.58
N SER A 95 8.68 -19.21 10.69
CA SER A 95 7.59 -19.30 9.73
C SER A 95 6.45 -20.18 10.26
N TYR A 96 5.22 -19.80 9.93
CA TYR A 96 4.00 -20.51 10.26
C TYR A 96 3.02 -20.34 9.11
N GLN A 97 2.58 -21.45 8.50
CA GLN A 97 1.57 -21.45 7.42
C GLN A 97 1.85 -20.46 6.27
N GLY A 98 3.11 -20.33 5.82
CA GLY A 98 3.46 -19.46 4.70
C GLY A 98 3.59 -17.97 5.06
N VAL A 99 3.67 -17.65 6.35
CA VAL A 99 4.02 -16.31 6.84
C VAL A 99 5.13 -16.38 7.89
N TYR A 100 5.97 -15.36 7.95
CA TYR A 100 6.95 -15.16 9.00
C TYR A 100 6.32 -14.38 10.16
N ALA A 101 6.25 -14.99 11.34
CA ALA A 101 5.75 -14.36 12.56
C ALA A 101 6.91 -13.71 13.32
N CYS A 102 7.01 -12.39 13.23
CA CYS A 102 8.04 -11.63 13.91
C CYS A 102 7.49 -10.93 15.16
N GLU A 103 8.30 -10.84 16.21
CA GLU A 103 8.06 -9.89 17.29
C GLU A 103 8.31 -8.47 16.78
N ASP A 104 7.37 -7.57 17.06
CA ASP A 104 7.36 -6.19 16.58
C ASP A 104 7.55 -6.06 15.06
N ALA A 105 7.92 -4.87 14.59
CA ALA A 105 8.11 -4.61 13.17
C ALA A 105 9.31 -5.35 12.56
N ALA A 106 10.26 -5.85 13.36
CA ALA A 106 11.49 -6.51 12.90
C ALA A 106 12.25 -5.75 11.77
N GLY A 107 12.25 -4.41 11.81
CA GLY A 107 12.88 -3.56 10.80
C GLY A 107 11.99 -3.19 9.61
N GLY A 108 10.72 -3.57 9.60
CA GLY A 108 9.74 -3.05 8.65
C GLY A 108 9.30 -1.64 8.96
N VAL A 109 8.96 -0.90 7.91
CA VAL A 109 8.47 0.47 8.00
C VAL A 109 6.95 0.46 7.94
N GLN A 110 6.30 1.08 8.92
CA GLN A 110 4.85 1.24 8.92
C GLN A 110 4.43 2.13 7.75
N ILE A 111 3.50 1.63 6.92
CA ILE A 111 2.97 2.34 5.75
C ILE A 111 1.46 2.61 5.85
N ALA A 112 0.74 1.93 6.73
CA ALA A 112 -0.65 2.25 7.04
C ALA A 112 -1.05 1.81 8.45
N LYS A 113 -2.12 2.42 8.96
CA LYS A 113 -2.77 2.04 10.19
C LYS A 113 -4.26 2.37 10.08
N ASP A 114 -5.13 1.42 10.41
CA ASP A 114 -6.58 1.61 10.32
C ASP A 114 -7.35 0.69 11.27
N ILE A 115 -8.63 0.98 11.49
CA ILE A 115 -9.55 0.11 12.22
C ILE A 115 -10.39 -0.70 11.22
N LEU A 116 -10.37 -2.02 11.37
CA LEU A 116 -11.20 -2.96 10.62
C LEU A 116 -12.33 -3.49 11.49
N VAL A 117 -13.48 -3.75 10.87
CA VAL A 117 -14.60 -4.47 11.47
C VAL A 117 -14.67 -5.84 10.80
N ALA A 118 -14.77 -6.92 11.59
CA ALA A 118 -14.87 -8.26 11.04
C ALA A 118 -16.04 -8.39 10.03
N GLY A 119 -15.75 -8.98 8.86
CA GLY A 119 -16.72 -9.16 7.77
C GLY A 119 -17.01 -7.92 6.93
N VAL A 120 -16.44 -6.75 7.26
CA VAL A 120 -16.64 -5.50 6.51
C VAL A 120 -15.39 -5.17 5.72
N ALA A 121 -15.54 -5.11 4.39
CA ALA A 121 -14.48 -4.64 3.52
C ALA A 121 -14.30 -3.13 3.68
N LYS A 122 -13.06 -2.68 3.90
CA LYS A 122 -12.71 -1.28 4.11
C LYS A 122 -11.57 -0.86 3.19
N ARG A 123 -11.69 0.30 2.56
CA ARG A 123 -10.58 0.88 1.80
C ARG A 123 -9.54 1.47 2.74
N ILE A 124 -8.30 1.03 2.59
CA ILE A 124 -7.14 1.54 3.32
C ILE A 124 -6.18 2.23 2.34
N THR A 125 -5.44 3.23 2.83
CA THR A 125 -4.41 3.92 2.06
C THR A 125 -3.03 3.61 2.63
N LEU A 126 -2.15 3.11 1.76
CA LEU A 126 -0.75 2.91 2.05
C LEU A 126 0.02 4.16 1.64
N ASN A 127 0.73 4.75 2.60
CA ASN A 127 1.48 5.97 2.40
C ASN A 127 2.76 5.70 1.62
N GLY A 128 2.95 6.43 0.53
CA GLY A 128 4.17 6.44 -0.28
C GLY A 128 4.80 7.82 -0.34
N GLY A 129 5.26 8.20 -1.52
CA GLY A 129 5.99 9.44 -1.79
C GLY A 129 7.45 9.16 -2.15
N LYS A 130 8.11 10.17 -2.72
CA LYS A 130 9.46 10.03 -3.26
C LYS A 130 10.44 9.51 -2.20
N GLY A 131 11.10 8.40 -2.49
CA GLY A 131 12.09 7.80 -1.59
C GLY A 131 11.49 7.08 -0.37
N SER A 132 10.17 6.99 -0.26
CA SER A 132 9.50 6.15 0.73
C SER A 132 9.81 4.66 0.49
N ILE A 133 9.62 3.82 1.50
CA ILE A 133 9.77 2.36 1.34
C ILE A 133 8.87 1.84 0.21
N LEU A 134 7.64 2.37 0.09
CA LEU A 134 6.66 1.95 -0.91
C LEU A 134 7.12 2.27 -2.33
N ASP A 135 7.69 3.47 -2.53
CA ASP A 135 8.26 3.91 -3.79
C ASP A 135 9.45 3.04 -4.20
N ARG A 136 10.39 2.80 -3.27
CA ARG A 136 11.59 1.98 -3.55
C ARG A 136 11.27 0.52 -3.87
N VAL A 137 10.38 -0.13 -3.10
CA VAL A 137 9.99 -1.52 -3.40
C VAL A 137 9.23 -1.61 -4.72
N ALA A 138 8.47 -0.58 -5.10
CA ALA A 138 7.75 -0.54 -6.36
C ALA A 138 8.69 -0.35 -7.56
N HIS A 139 9.77 0.44 -7.42
CA HIS A 139 10.80 0.55 -8.48
C HIS A 139 11.65 -0.70 -8.62
N THR A 140 11.98 -1.35 -7.50
CA THR A 140 12.76 -2.60 -7.50
C THR A 140 11.92 -3.82 -7.86
N GLY A 141 10.59 -3.69 -7.80
CA GLY A 141 9.64 -4.76 -8.03
C GLY A 141 9.71 -5.86 -6.96
N LYS A 142 10.24 -5.53 -5.78
CA LYS A 142 10.47 -6.47 -4.68
C LYS A 142 10.10 -5.86 -3.33
N GLY A 143 9.09 -6.42 -2.67
CA GLY A 143 8.69 -5.99 -1.34
C GLY A 143 7.84 -7.00 -0.58
N TYR A 144 8.00 -7.03 0.74
CA TYR A 144 7.34 -7.98 1.64
C TYR A 144 6.46 -7.23 2.63
N PHE A 145 5.15 -7.48 2.56
CA PHE A 145 4.17 -6.87 3.44
C PHE A 145 4.11 -7.60 4.78
N GLY A 146 4.11 -6.83 5.86
CA GLY A 146 3.88 -7.28 7.22
C GLY A 146 2.56 -6.75 7.74
N LEU A 147 1.75 -7.59 8.38
CA LEU A 147 0.44 -7.20 8.93
C LEU A 147 0.41 -7.48 10.43
N SER A 148 -0.05 -6.51 11.19
CA SER A 148 -0.33 -6.66 12.62
C SER A 148 -1.79 -6.33 12.87
N LEU A 149 -2.51 -7.24 13.52
CA LEU A 149 -3.83 -6.98 14.08
C LEU A 149 -3.67 -6.80 15.59
N SER A 150 -3.44 -5.55 15.98
CA SER A 150 -3.35 -5.16 17.38
C SER A 150 -4.74 -4.83 17.93
N LYS A 151 -5.01 -5.18 19.19
CA LYS A 151 -6.29 -4.94 19.89
C LYS A 151 -7.49 -5.72 19.34
N GLY A 152 -8.52 -5.83 20.17
CA GLY A 152 -9.76 -6.58 19.92
C GLY A 152 -9.75 -7.99 20.53
N PRO A 153 -10.77 -8.81 20.21
CA PRO A 153 -10.97 -10.16 20.79
C PRO A 153 -9.81 -11.14 20.56
N ARG A 154 -9.89 -12.38 21.04
CA ARG A 154 -8.90 -13.40 20.63
C ARG A 154 -9.10 -13.80 19.17
N THR A 155 -8.02 -14.01 18.42
CA THR A 155 -8.10 -14.53 17.04
C THR A 155 -8.26 -16.04 17.07
N GLY A 156 -9.02 -16.59 16.12
CA GLY A 156 -9.20 -18.04 15.95
C GLY A 156 -8.24 -18.63 14.91
N PHE A 157 -8.15 -19.97 14.88
CA PHE A 157 -7.34 -20.71 13.88
C PHE A 157 -7.80 -20.51 12.43
N THR A 158 -9.01 -19.99 12.22
CA THR A 158 -9.61 -19.76 10.89
C THR A 158 -9.58 -18.30 10.47
N ASP A 159 -8.99 -17.43 11.29
CA ASP A 159 -8.97 -16.00 11.03
C ASP A 159 -8.05 -15.69 9.85
N LYS A 160 -8.52 -14.78 8.98
CA LYS A 160 -7.81 -14.36 7.78
C LYS A 160 -7.89 -12.86 7.60
N LEU A 161 -6.83 -12.28 7.05
CA LEU A 161 -6.79 -10.90 6.59
C LEU A 161 -6.46 -10.90 5.10
N ARG A 162 -7.30 -10.25 4.30
CA ARG A 162 -7.09 -10.09 2.87
C ARG A 162 -6.91 -8.63 2.51
N LEU A 163 -5.90 -8.33 1.70
CA LEU A 163 -5.67 -7.04 1.05
C LEU A 163 -5.72 -7.23 -0.47
N ASN A 164 -6.65 -6.58 -1.15
CA ASN A 164 -6.83 -6.75 -2.59
C ASN A 164 -7.26 -5.44 -3.30
N LYS A 165 -7.62 -5.55 -4.59
CA LYS A 165 -8.13 -4.45 -5.42
C LYS A 165 -7.23 -3.21 -5.38
N ALA A 166 -5.93 -3.43 -5.49
CA ALA A 166 -4.96 -2.38 -5.33
C ALA A 166 -5.01 -1.36 -6.47
N THR A 167 -4.97 -0.08 -6.12
CA THR A 167 -4.94 1.05 -7.05
C THR A 167 -3.79 1.97 -6.71
N ALA A 168 -2.81 2.05 -7.61
CA ALA A 168 -1.63 2.90 -7.48
C ALA A 168 -1.92 4.31 -8.00
N TYR A 169 -1.46 5.30 -7.23
CA TYR A 169 -1.57 6.71 -7.58
C TYR A 169 -0.17 7.27 -7.82
N PRO A 170 0.24 7.42 -9.09
CA PRO A 170 1.53 7.96 -9.45
C PRO A 170 1.60 9.49 -9.34
N ALA A 171 2.81 10.01 -9.24
CA ALA A 171 3.14 11.40 -9.51
C ALA A 171 4.40 11.52 -10.37
N LEU A 172 4.47 12.64 -11.08
CA LEU A 172 5.63 13.08 -11.86
C LEU A 172 6.71 13.68 -10.94
#